data_AF-A0A4Y8SQM7-F1
#
_entry.id   AF-A0A4Y8SQM7-F1
#
_cell.length_a   1.000
_cell.length_b   1.000
_cell.length_c   1.000
_cell.angle_alpha   90.00
_cell.angle_beta   90.00
_cell.angle_gamma   90.00
#
_symmetry.space_group_name_H-M   'P 1'
#
loop_
_entity.id
_entity.type
_entity.pdbx_description
1 polymer ?
#
loop_
_entity_poly.entity_id
_entity_poly.type
_entity_poly.pdbx_seq_one_letter_code
_entity_poly.pdbx_strand_id
1 'polypeptide(L)' 'MTVSVNPQNKQEEKVLLAFLDSLKYDYETEEDDLFLTDEQQAEVLKRDKAFMKGKTTARDWNEIKQEMDRVYR' A
#
# COMPACT_ATOMS: atom_id res chain seq x y z
N MET A 1 -7.79 -18.88 -12.87
CA MET A 1 -9.15 -18.34 -12.69
C MET A 1 -9.18 -17.79 -11.28
N THR A 2 -9.49 -16.50 -11.13
CA THR A 2 -9.43 -15.80 -9.84
C THR A 2 -10.85 -15.44 -9.44
N VAL A 3 -11.24 -15.79 -8.21
CA VAL A 3 -12.58 -15.51 -7.67
C VAL A 3 -12.42 -14.46 -6.59
N SER A 4 -13.04 -13.31 -6.77
CA SER A 4 -13.06 -12.24 -5.76
C SER A 4 -14.30 -12.40 -4.89
N VAL A 5 -14.10 -12.40 -3.58
CA VAL A 5 -15.18 -12.51 -2.58
C VAL A 5 -15.10 -11.32 -1.64
N ASN A 6 -16.24 -10.71 -1.31
CA ASN A 6 -16.31 -9.56 -0.39
C ASN A 6 -17.14 -9.93 0.86
N PRO A 7 -16.50 -10.38 1.95
CA PRO A 7 -17.18 -10.71 3.20
C PRO A 7 -17.88 -9.49 3.79
N GLN A 8 -19.12 -9.64 4.27
CA GLN A 8 -19.90 -8.52 4.82
C GLN A 8 -19.57 -8.25 6.29
N ASN A 9 -18.84 -9.16 6.94
CA ASN A 9 -18.38 -9.02 8.32
C ASN A 9 -17.17 -9.93 8.63
N LYS A 10 -16.53 -9.66 9.78
CA LYS A 10 -15.34 -10.39 10.26
C LYS A 10 -15.58 -11.88 10.54
N GLN A 11 -16.82 -12.30 10.78
CA GLN A 11 -17.11 -13.71 11.04
C GLN A 11 -17.17 -14.50 9.73
N GLU A 12 -17.79 -13.94 8.69
CA GLU A 12 -17.81 -14.52 7.34
C GLU A 12 -16.41 -14.69 6.76
N GLU A 13 -15.55 -13.68 6.94
CA GLU A 13 -14.15 -13.73 6.54
C GLU A 13 -13.41 -14.90 7.20
N LYS A 14 -13.49 -15.03 8.53
CA LYS A 14 -12.85 -16.14 9.26
C LYS A 14 -13.33 -17.51 8.82
N VAL A 15 -14.63 -17.66 8.55
CA VAL A 15 -15.21 -18.92 8.08
C VAL A 15 -14.71 -19.23 6.66
N LEU A 16 -14.62 -18.23 5.79
CA LEU A 16 -14.10 -18.39 4.43
C LEU A 16 -12.63 -18.80 4.43
N LEU A 17 -11.78 -18.14 5.22
CA LEU A 17 -10.36 -18.47 5.32
C LEU A 17 -10.14 -19.89 5.84
N ALA A 18 -10.85 -20.28 6.92
CA ALA A 18 -10.79 -21.63 7.45
C ALA A 18 -11.25 -22.69 6.43
N PHE A 19 -12.25 -22.37 5.61
CA PHE A 19 -12.70 -23.24 4.52
C PHE A 19 -11.63 -23.40 3.44
N LEU A 20 -11.02 -22.30 2.99
CA LEU A 20 -9.95 -22.32 1.98
C LEU A 20 -8.72 -23.09 2.48
N ASP A 21 -8.33 -22.89 3.75
CA ASP A 21 -7.26 -23.64 4.42
C ASP A 21 -7.54 -25.14 4.45
N SER A 22 -8.78 -25.54 4.77
CA SER A 22 -9.16 -26.96 4.83
C SER A 22 -8.99 -27.68 3.49
N LEU A 23 -9.15 -26.94 2.39
CA LEU A 23 -9.01 -27.42 1.03
C LEU A 23 -7.62 -27.17 0.43
N LYS A 24 -6.72 -26.55 1.20
CA LYS A 24 -5.35 -26.18 0.79
C LYS A 24 -5.32 -25.34 -0.48
N TYR A 25 -6.23 -24.38 -0.59
CA TYR A 25 -6.16 -23.37 -1.65
C TYR A 25 -5.13 -22.31 -1.31
N ASP A 26 -4.38 -21.86 -2.31
CA ASP A 26 -3.62 -20.63 -2.22
C ASP A 26 -4.58 -19.44 -2.39
N TYR A 27 -4.55 -18.51 -1.44
CA TYR A 27 -5.35 -17.28 -1.47
C TYR A 27 -4.54 -16.09 -0.96
N GLU A 28 -4.97 -14.90 -1.37
CA GLU A 28 -4.44 -13.61 -0.90
C GLU A 28 -5.56 -12.87 -0.18
N THR A 29 -5.24 -12.28 0.96
CA THR A 29 -6.10 -11.34 1.67
C THR A 29 -5.52 -9.93 1.53
N GLU A 30 -6.38 -8.92 1.47
CA GLU A 30 -5.94 -7.53 1.62
C GLU A 30 -5.64 -7.27 3.11
N GLU A 31 -4.63 -7.93 3.67
CA GLU A 31 -4.29 -7.77 5.10
C GLU A 31 -3.35 -6.58 5.40
N ASP A 32 -2.93 -5.81 4.40
CA ASP A 32 -2.08 -4.65 4.62
C ASP A 32 -2.87 -3.35 4.46
N ASP A 33 -3.58 -2.96 5.52
CA ASP A 33 -3.79 -1.53 5.76
C ASP A 33 -2.39 -0.90 5.91
N LEU A 34 -1.83 -0.40 4.82
CA LEU A 34 -0.54 0.27 4.78
C LEU A 34 -0.62 1.61 5.53
N PHE A 35 -0.50 1.56 6.86
CA PHE A 35 -0.36 2.75 7.67
C PHE A 35 1.07 3.28 7.57
N LEU A 36 1.21 4.56 7.24
CA LEU A 36 2.48 5.25 7.37
C LEU A 36 2.90 5.27 8.84
N THR A 37 4.17 4.97 9.12
CA THR A 37 4.74 5.18 10.46
C THR A 37 4.68 6.67 10.84
N ASP A 38 4.73 6.99 12.14
CA ASP A 38 4.72 8.39 12.61
C ASP A 38 5.84 9.23 11.96
N GLU A 39 7.01 8.61 11.73
CA GLU A 39 8.14 9.24 11.04
C GLU A 39 7.82 9.53 9.57
N GLN A 40 7.21 8.58 8.86
CA GLN A 40 6.80 8.75 7.48
C GLN A 40 5.70 9.82 7.33
N GLN A 41 4.74 9.85 8.27
CA GLN A 41 3.71 10.89 8.30
C GLN A 41 4.32 12.28 8.52
N ALA A 42 5.27 12.40 9.46
CA ALA A 42 5.98 13.65 9.73
C ALA A 42 6.79 14.12 8.52
N GLU A 43 7.40 13.20 7.76
CA GLU A 43 8.11 13.53 6.53
C GLU A 43 7.16 14.07 5.45
N VAL A 44 6.02 13.43 5.23
CA VAL A 44 5.01 13.91 4.27
C VAL A 44 4.56 15.32 4.64
N LEU A 45 4.19 15.57 5.90
CA LEU A 45 3.79 16.89 6.39
C LEU A 45 4.90 17.94 6.23
N LYS A 46 6.16 17.55 6.41
CA LYS A 46 7.32 18.43 6.19
C LYS A 46 7.47 18.79 4.71
N ARG A 47 7.31 17.83 3.81
CA ARG A 47 7.39 18.03 2.35
C ARG A 47 6.28 18.94 1.86
N ASP A 48 5.05 18.75 2.32
CA ASP A 48 3.91 19.61 1.98
C ASP A 48 4.13 21.06 2.43
N LYS A 49 4.62 21.25 3.66
CA LYS A 49 4.97 22.59 4.15
C LYS A 49 6.08 23.24 3.34
N ALA A 50 7.04 22.47 2.82
CA ALA A 50 8.11 22.98 1.97
C ALA A 50 7.59 23.37 0.59
N PHE A 51 6.69 22.58 0.01
CA PHE A 51 6.02 22.85 -1.25
C PHE A 51 5.16 24.12 -1.19
N MET A 52 4.31 24.24 -0.15
CA MET A 52 3.48 25.44 0.05
C MET A 52 4.29 26.72 0.29
N LYS A 53 5.52 26.58 0.82
CA LYS A 53 6.48 27.70 0.98
C LYS A 53 7.30 27.97 -0.28
N GLY A 54 7.05 27.26 -1.39
CA GLY A 54 7.78 27.40 -2.65
C GLY A 54 9.24 26.95 -2.57
N LYS A 55 9.62 26.19 -1.54
CA LYS A 55 10.99 25.66 -1.36
C LYS A 55 11.24 24.39 -2.18
N THR A 56 10.17 23.71 -2.58
CA THR A 56 10.20 22.54 -3.44
C THR A 56 9.11 22.68 -4.51
N THR A 57 9.31 22.07 -5.66
CA THR A 57 8.32 22.02 -6.75
C THR A 57 7.91 20.57 -6.98
N ALA A 58 6.76 20.38 -7.65
CA ALA A 58 6.40 19.07 -8.16
C ALA A 58 7.51 18.58 -9.11
N ARG A 59 7.90 17.32 -8.97
CA ARG A 59 8.91 16.70 -9.82
C ARG A 59 8.23 15.99 -10.98
N ASP A 60 8.88 15.97 -12.13
CA ASP A 60 8.37 15.23 -13.27
C ASP A 60 8.49 13.72 -13.00
N TRP A 61 7.48 12.96 -13.42
CA TRP A 61 7.44 11.51 -13.21
C TRP A 61 8.62 10.78 -13.89
N ASN A 62 9.08 11.26 -15.06
CA ASN A 62 10.19 10.63 -15.76
C ASN A 62 11.51 10.81 -14.99
N GLU A 63 11.69 11.94 -14.32
CA GLU A 63 12.87 12.19 -13.47
C GLU A 63 12.88 11.26 -12.25
N ILE A 64 11.72 11.09 -11.60
CA ILE A 64 11.56 10.17 -10.47
C ILE A 64 11.89 8.74 -10.90
N LYS A 65 11.33 8.32 -12.04
CA LYS A 65 11.56 6.97 -12.58
C LYS A 65 13.04 6.70 -12.85
N GLN A 66 13.75 7.64 -13.48
CA GLN A 66 15.18 7.51 -13.74
C GLN A 66 16.01 7.42 -12.46
N GLU A 67 15.64 8.14 -11.41
CA GLU A 67 16.32 8.08 -10.12
C GLU A 67 16.09 6.73 -9.43
N MET A 68 14.85 6.22 -9.44
CA MET A 68 14.54 4.89 -8.91
C MET A 68 15.30 3.79 -9.66
N ASP A 69 15.33 3.84 -10.99
CA ASP A 69 16.08 2.88 -11.82
C ASP A 69 17.60 2.90 -11.53
N ARG A 70 18.15 4.01 -11.02
CA ARG A 70 19.56 4.13 -10.61
C ARG A 70 19.83 3.57 -9.22
N VAL A 71 18.89 3.70 -8.29
CA VAL A 71 19.05 3.26 -6.89
C VAL A 71 18.86 1.75 -6.75
N TYR A 72 18.01 1.14 -7.58
CA TYR A 72 17.72 -0.30 -7.55
C TYR A 72 18.62 -1.14 -8.49
N ARG A 73 19.80 -0.62 -8.88
CA ARG A 73 20.77 -1.30 -9.74
C ARG A 73 21.99 -1.79 -8.97
#